data_AF-A0A2S9DRC1-F1
#
_entry.id   AF-A0A2S9DRC1-F1
#
_cell.length_a   1.000
_cell.length_b   1.000
_cell.length_c   1.000
_cell.angle_alpha   90.00
_cell.angle_beta   90.00
_cell.angle_gamma   90.00
#
_symmetry.space_group_name_H-M   'P 1'
#
loop_
_entity.id
_entity.type
_entity.pdbx_description
1 polymer ?
#
loop_
_entity_poly.entity_id
_entity_poly.type
_entity_poly.pdbx_seq_one_letter_code
_entity_poly.pdbx_strand_id
1 'polypeptide(L)'
;MTDQAKRDKQAVIDAVVGGDLAMLATALKRLSNSDPSGFLYITSDLLNTNQREQFSMMGFGRLPDAYHADGVVYGVMYTDGSFLSKRAHPAGVGLPIDEVSQAVAKARAEYEQSVLNVVHSLGSTMELLDKMLAGHSSVDTKLASLAHVELLKGKALLVAALNPATR
;
A
#
# COMPACT_ATOMS: atom_id res chain seq x y z
N MET A 1 1.14 -3.81 -14.07
CA MET A 1 0.10 -4.32 -13.16
C MET A 1 -0.33 -5.70 -13.64
N THR A 2 -0.26 -6.71 -12.78
CA THR A 2 -0.63 -8.10 -13.11
C THR A 2 -2.15 -8.26 -13.15
N ASP A 3 -2.65 -9.32 -13.79
CA ASP A 3 -4.10 -9.60 -13.78
C ASP A 3 -4.63 -9.91 -12.37
N GLN A 4 -3.79 -10.51 -11.52
CA GLN A 4 -4.12 -10.71 -10.12
C GLN A 4 -4.27 -9.37 -9.37
N ALA A 5 -3.34 -8.44 -9.56
CA ALA A 5 -3.43 -7.10 -8.97
C ALA A 5 -4.70 -6.35 -9.43
N LYS A 6 -5.12 -6.53 -10.69
CA LYS A 6 -6.37 -5.93 -11.20
C LYS A 6 -7.59 -6.48 -10.48
N ARG A 7 -7.64 -7.80 -10.30
CA ARG A 7 -8.73 -8.48 -9.56
C ARG A 7 -8.76 -8.06 -8.10
N ASP A 8 -7.60 -8.00 -7.45
CA ASP A 8 -7.51 -7.60 -6.05
C ASP A 8 -7.92 -6.13 -5.85
N LYS A 9 -7.50 -5.23 -6.75
CA LYS A 9 -7.94 -3.84 -6.76
C LYS A 9 -9.45 -3.72 -6.98
N GLN A 10 -10.00 -4.46 -7.94
CA GLN A 10 -11.44 -4.46 -8.20
C GLN A 10 -12.22 -4.96 -6.98
N ALA A 11 -11.72 -5.99 -6.28
CA ALA A 11 -12.37 -6.48 -5.06
C ALA A 11 -12.40 -5.44 -3.92
N VAL A 12 -11.42 -4.52 -3.85
CA VAL A 12 -11.48 -3.38 -2.92
C VAL A 12 -12.61 -2.43 -3.31
N ILE A 13 -12.73 -2.10 -4.61
CA ILE A 13 -13.80 -1.23 -5.13
C ILE A 13 -15.17 -1.87 -4.89
N ASP A 14 -15.32 -3.15 -5.23
CA ASP A 14 -16.57 -3.89 -5.08
C ASP A 14 -17.00 -3.98 -3.61
N ALA A 15 -16.06 -4.10 -2.67
CA ALA A 15 -16.36 -4.08 -1.24
C ALA A 15 -16.93 -2.73 -0.79
N VAL A 16 -16.38 -1.62 -1.29
CA VAL A 16 -16.89 -0.27 -0.99
C VAL A 16 -18.26 -0.06 -1.63
N VAL A 17 -18.43 -0.46 -2.90
CA VAL A 17 -19.72 -0.41 -3.61
C VAL A 17 -20.77 -1.27 -2.88
N GLY A 18 -20.39 -2.44 -2.39
CA GLY A 18 -21.26 -3.37 -1.69
C GLY A 18 -21.53 -3.03 -0.22
N GLY A 19 -20.78 -2.07 0.37
CA GLY A 19 -20.90 -1.77 1.79
C GLY A 19 -20.36 -2.88 2.71
N ASP A 20 -19.39 -3.68 2.25
CA ASP A 20 -18.86 -4.83 2.98
C ASP A 20 -17.46 -4.54 3.57
N LEU A 21 -17.45 -4.17 4.85
CA LEU A 21 -16.23 -3.86 5.59
C LEU A 21 -15.29 -5.08 5.73
N ALA A 22 -15.84 -6.30 5.89
CA ALA A 22 -15.05 -7.51 6.06
C ALA A 22 -14.35 -7.91 4.74
N MET A 23 -15.07 -7.77 3.63
CA MET A 23 -14.51 -7.95 2.30
C MET A 23 -13.47 -6.87 2.00
N LEU A 24 -13.71 -5.62 2.40
CA LEU A 24 -12.74 -4.52 2.23
C LEU A 24 -11.41 -4.84 2.91
N ALA A 25 -11.43 -5.21 4.19
CA ALA A 25 -10.22 -5.56 4.93
C ALA A 25 -9.45 -6.72 4.26
N THR A 26 -10.18 -7.75 3.82
CA THR A 26 -9.58 -8.91 3.13
C THR A 26 -8.99 -8.54 1.78
N ALA A 27 -9.68 -7.69 1.00
CA ALA A 27 -9.23 -7.24 -0.30
C ALA A 27 -7.98 -6.33 -0.19
N LEU A 28 -7.95 -5.42 0.78
CA LEU A 28 -6.79 -4.57 1.06
C LEU A 28 -5.54 -5.39 1.38
N LYS A 29 -5.68 -6.44 2.20
CA LYS A 29 -4.59 -7.37 2.53
C LYS A 29 -4.07 -8.16 1.32
N ARG A 30 -4.96 -8.57 0.40
CA ARG A 30 -4.52 -9.24 -0.83
C ARG A 30 -3.78 -8.27 -1.75
N LEU A 31 -4.33 -7.06 -1.91
CA LEU A 31 -3.74 -6.03 -2.74
C LEU A 31 -2.36 -5.57 -2.25
N SER A 32 -2.16 -5.46 -0.93
CA SER A 32 -0.85 -5.10 -0.38
C SER A 32 0.26 -6.09 -0.73
N ASN A 33 -0.09 -7.35 -1.00
CA ASN A 33 0.85 -8.39 -1.42
C ASN A 33 1.03 -8.42 -2.95
N SER A 34 -0.02 -8.19 -3.74
CA SER A 34 0.02 -8.32 -5.20
C SER A 34 0.44 -7.04 -5.92
N ASP A 35 0.10 -5.87 -5.38
CA ASP A 35 0.50 -4.55 -5.88
C ASP A 35 0.60 -3.52 -4.73
N PRO A 36 1.76 -3.45 -4.05
CA PRO A 36 2.03 -2.46 -3.01
C PRO A 36 1.75 -1.01 -3.42
N SER A 37 2.03 -0.66 -4.67
CA SER A 37 1.81 0.70 -5.17
C SER A 37 0.31 1.00 -5.28
N GLY A 38 -0.44 0.08 -5.88
CA GLY A 38 -1.90 0.14 -5.97
C GLY A 38 -2.57 0.17 -4.59
N PHE A 39 -2.05 -0.59 -3.63
CA PHE A 39 -2.50 -0.56 -2.24
C PHE A 39 -2.31 0.83 -1.60
N LEU A 40 -1.14 1.44 -1.73
CA LEU A 40 -0.90 2.79 -1.18
C LEU A 40 -1.80 3.84 -1.86
N TYR A 41 -1.99 3.74 -3.17
CA TYR A 41 -2.85 4.66 -3.92
C TYR A 41 -4.32 4.54 -3.51
N ILE A 42 -4.89 3.34 -3.49
CA ILE A 42 -6.31 3.16 -3.18
C ILE A 42 -6.60 3.51 -1.72
N THR A 43 -5.69 3.18 -0.79
CA THR A 43 -5.85 3.60 0.61
C THR A 43 -5.74 5.11 0.78
N SER A 44 -4.97 5.80 -0.07
CA SER A 44 -4.95 7.27 -0.10
C SER A 44 -6.28 7.82 -0.60
N ASP A 45 -6.85 7.26 -1.68
CA ASP A 45 -8.13 7.69 -2.24
C ASP A 45 -9.29 7.46 -1.26
N LEU A 46 -9.28 6.32 -0.55
CA LEU A 46 -10.28 5.96 0.46
C LEU A 46 -10.28 6.90 1.68
N LEU A 47 -9.17 7.58 1.96
CA LEU A 47 -9.04 8.52 3.08
C LEU A 47 -9.11 9.99 2.65
N ASN A 48 -9.00 10.26 1.36
CA ASN A 48 -8.94 11.63 0.85
C ASN A 48 -10.33 12.23 0.72
N THR A 49 -10.74 13.00 1.72
CA THR A 49 -12.02 13.73 1.75
C THR A 49 -12.02 15.00 0.88
N ASN A 50 -10.86 15.44 0.37
CA ASN A 50 -10.72 16.66 -0.43
C ASN A 50 -10.94 16.42 -1.94
N GLN A 51 -11.74 15.42 -2.31
CA GLN A 51 -11.95 15.09 -3.72
C GLN A 51 -12.74 16.18 -4.44
N ARG A 52 -12.32 16.47 -5.67
CA ARG A 52 -13.02 17.39 -6.57
C ARG A 52 -14.15 16.64 -7.26
N GLU A 53 -15.34 17.24 -7.35
CA GLU A 53 -16.47 16.64 -8.08
C GLU A 53 -16.25 16.59 -9.60
N GLN A 54 -15.39 17.45 -10.13
CA GLN A 54 -15.10 17.57 -11.55
C GLN A 54 -13.60 17.44 -11.83
N PHE A 55 -13.26 16.53 -12.75
CA PHE A 55 -11.89 16.25 -13.16
C PHE A 55 -11.69 16.67 -14.61
N SER A 56 -10.71 17.55 -14.84
CA SER A 56 -10.25 17.86 -16.20
C SER A 56 -9.45 16.68 -16.74
N MET A 57 -9.75 16.27 -17.97
CA MET A 57 -8.95 15.31 -18.75
C MET A 57 -7.76 15.99 -19.42
N MET A 58 -7.67 17.33 -19.42
CA MET A 58 -6.44 18.05 -19.79
C MET A 58 -5.45 18.00 -18.62
N GLY A 59 -4.70 16.90 -18.52
CA GLY A 59 -3.60 16.72 -17.56
C GLY A 59 -3.29 15.26 -17.28
N PHE A 60 -2.07 14.96 -16.81
CA PHE A 60 -1.64 13.61 -16.38
C PHE A 60 -2.17 13.23 -14.98
N GLY A 61 -3.42 13.60 -14.67
CA GLY A 61 -4.04 13.28 -13.38
C GLY A 61 -4.70 11.91 -13.38
N ARG A 62 -4.45 11.09 -12.35
CA ARG A 62 -5.20 9.86 -12.11
C ARG A 62 -6.57 10.21 -11.54
N LEU A 63 -7.61 9.59 -12.08
CA LEU A 63 -8.95 9.63 -11.51
C LEU A 63 -8.98 8.78 -10.21
N PRO A 64 -9.41 9.33 -9.06
CA PRO A 64 -9.61 8.55 -7.85
C PRO A 64 -10.55 7.37 -8.06
N ASP A 65 -10.42 6.32 -7.24
CA ASP A 65 -11.30 5.13 -7.29
C ASP A 65 -12.41 5.14 -6.21
N ALA A 66 -12.40 6.11 -5.31
CA ALA A 66 -13.41 6.30 -4.26
C ALA A 66 -14.09 7.66 -4.44
N TYR A 67 -15.29 7.83 -3.91
CA TYR A 67 -16.03 9.10 -3.85
C TYR A 67 -16.49 9.34 -2.41
N HIS A 68 -16.38 10.57 -1.92
CA HIS A 68 -16.75 10.92 -0.53
C HIS A 68 -17.95 11.86 -0.53
N ALA A 69 -18.99 11.52 0.22
CA ALA A 69 -20.12 12.42 0.49
C ALA A 69 -20.74 12.08 1.85
N ASP A 70 -21.17 13.10 2.59
CA ASP A 70 -21.98 12.96 3.80
C ASP A 70 -21.41 12.00 4.87
N GLY A 71 -20.08 11.91 5.00
CA GLY A 71 -19.42 11.00 5.95
C GLY A 71 -19.35 9.54 5.50
N VAL A 72 -19.65 9.27 4.22
CA VAL A 72 -19.64 7.94 3.62
C VAL A 72 -18.69 7.91 2.43
N VAL A 73 -17.97 6.80 2.29
CA VAL A 73 -17.08 6.46 1.18
C VAL A 73 -17.81 5.54 0.23
N TYR A 74 -17.97 5.96 -1.00
CA TYR A 74 -18.60 5.22 -2.09
C TYR A 74 -17.56 4.77 -3.11
N GLY A 75 -17.92 3.78 -3.93
CA GLY A 75 -17.25 3.61 -5.20
C GLY A 75 -17.53 4.83 -6.08
N VAL A 76 -16.67 5.11 -7.05
CA VAL A 76 -16.86 6.24 -7.96
C VAL A 76 -17.22 5.76 -9.37
N MET A 77 -18.20 6.44 -9.96
CA MET A 77 -18.51 6.32 -11.38
C MET A 77 -18.28 7.67 -12.06
N TYR A 78 -17.60 7.64 -13.21
CA TYR A 78 -17.32 8.86 -13.98
C TYR A 78 -18.24 8.99 -15.18
N THR A 79 -18.99 10.08 -15.24
CA THR A 79 -19.83 10.46 -16.38
C THR A 79 -19.17 11.59 -17.18
N ASP A 80 -19.58 11.77 -18.44
CA ASP A 80 -19.09 12.88 -19.25
C ASP A 80 -19.60 14.23 -18.71
N GLY A 81 -18.67 15.15 -18.46
CA GLY A 81 -18.92 16.53 -18.06
C GLY A 81 -18.79 17.51 -19.24
N SER A 82 -18.76 18.82 -18.94
CA SER A 82 -18.53 19.85 -19.97
C SER A 82 -17.09 19.85 -20.47
N PHE A 83 -16.88 19.88 -21.79
CA PHE A 83 -15.59 20.08 -22.47
C PHE A 83 -14.36 19.41 -21.80
N LEU A 84 -14.05 18.18 -22.22
CA LEU A 84 -12.90 17.39 -21.71
C LEU A 84 -12.86 17.28 -20.17
N SER A 85 -14.02 17.20 -19.51
CA SER A 85 -14.10 16.91 -18.08
C SER A 85 -14.93 15.66 -17.81
N LYS A 86 -14.65 15.00 -16.69
CA LYS A 86 -15.44 13.92 -16.11
C LYS A 86 -16.05 14.39 -14.80
N ARG A 87 -17.29 13.97 -14.53
CA ARG A 87 -17.95 14.20 -13.24
C ARG A 87 -17.96 12.90 -12.44
N ALA A 88 -17.55 12.99 -11.18
CA ALA A 88 -17.58 11.88 -10.25
C ALA A 88 -18.98 11.77 -9.62
N HIS A 89 -19.50 10.55 -9.55
CA HIS A 89 -20.75 10.23 -8.88
C HIS A 89 -20.55 9.07 -7.92
N PRO A 90 -21.28 9.05 -6.79
CA PRO A 90 -21.26 7.90 -5.88
C PRO A 90 -21.86 6.67 -6.58
N ALA A 91 -21.26 5.52 -6.32
CA ALA A 91 -21.73 4.22 -6.78
C ALA A 91 -21.86 3.26 -5.59
N GLY A 92 -23.01 2.60 -5.50
CA GLY A 92 -23.29 1.57 -4.51
C GLY A 92 -23.80 2.09 -3.16
N VAL A 93 -23.74 1.21 -2.17
CA VAL A 93 -24.19 1.44 -0.78
C VAL A 93 -23.21 2.33 -0.02
N GLY A 94 -21.91 2.14 -0.26
CA GLY A 94 -20.84 2.85 0.45
C GLY A 94 -20.59 2.32 1.86
N LEU A 95 -19.57 2.87 2.51
CA LEU A 95 -19.15 2.54 3.88
C LEU A 95 -18.91 3.81 4.69
N PRO A 96 -19.23 3.84 6.00
CA PRO A 96 -18.92 4.98 6.85
C PRO A 96 -17.41 5.29 6.87
N ILE A 97 -17.04 6.58 6.75
CA ILE A 97 -15.62 6.99 6.68
C ILE A 97 -14.81 6.57 7.91
N ASP A 98 -15.43 6.54 9.09
CA ASP A 98 -14.76 6.15 10.33
C ASP A 98 -14.36 4.67 10.30
N GLU A 99 -15.25 3.81 9.80
CA GLU A 99 -15.00 2.37 9.65
C GLU A 99 -13.94 2.10 8.59
N VAL A 100 -14.04 2.78 7.44
CA VAL A 100 -13.02 2.71 6.38
C VAL A 100 -11.67 3.19 6.89
N SER A 101 -11.64 4.27 7.66
CA SER A 101 -10.41 4.82 8.24
C SER A 101 -9.73 3.84 9.18
N GLN A 102 -10.50 3.17 10.04
CA GLN A 102 -9.98 2.13 10.92
C GLN A 102 -9.46 0.91 10.14
N ALA A 103 -10.22 0.43 9.15
CA ALA A 103 -9.83 -0.70 8.33
C ALA A 103 -8.54 -0.41 7.53
N VAL A 104 -8.44 0.78 6.93
CA VAL A 104 -7.25 1.22 6.19
C VAL A 104 -6.06 1.40 7.14
N ALA A 105 -6.24 2.01 8.30
CA ALA A 105 -5.17 2.18 9.29
C ALA A 105 -4.60 0.82 9.72
N LYS A 106 -5.48 -0.14 10.02
CA LYS A 106 -5.08 -1.52 10.36
C LYS A 106 -4.34 -2.20 9.21
N ALA A 107 -4.88 -2.13 7.99
CA ALA A 107 -4.24 -2.75 6.82
C ALA A 107 -2.85 -2.14 6.53
N ARG A 108 -2.71 -0.81 6.68
CA ARG A 108 -1.41 -0.13 6.53
C ARG A 108 -0.42 -0.55 7.61
N ALA A 109 -0.86 -0.62 8.87
CA ALA A 109 0.00 -1.10 9.96
C ALA A 109 0.46 -2.55 9.76
N GLU A 110 -0.43 -3.45 9.33
CA GLU A 110 -0.08 -4.84 9.00
C GLU A 110 0.93 -4.90 7.84
N TYR A 111 0.72 -4.09 6.80
CA TYR A 111 1.64 -4.00 5.67
C TYR A 111 3.01 -3.46 6.08
N GLU A 112 3.06 -2.36 6.84
CA GLU A 112 4.32 -1.79 7.36
C GLU A 112 5.07 -2.78 8.24
N GLN A 113 4.36 -3.50 9.11
CA GLN A 113 4.97 -4.58 9.91
C GLN A 113 5.52 -5.70 9.03
N SER A 114 4.84 -6.07 7.94
CA SER A 114 5.36 -7.08 7.01
C SER A 114 6.66 -6.62 6.34
N VAL A 115 6.76 -5.33 5.98
CA VAL A 115 7.97 -4.76 5.38
C VAL A 115 9.11 -4.72 6.41
N LEU A 116 8.82 -4.31 7.64
CA LEU A 116 9.78 -4.35 8.75
C LEU A 116 10.29 -5.78 9.00
N ASN A 117 9.42 -6.79 8.97
CA ASN A 117 9.84 -8.18 9.14
C ASN A 117 10.83 -8.64 8.06
N VAL A 118 10.65 -8.21 6.80
CA VAL A 118 11.61 -8.47 5.71
C VAL A 118 12.95 -7.79 5.99
N VAL A 119 12.94 -6.54 6.47
CA VAL A 119 14.16 -5.82 6.86
C VAL A 119 14.86 -6.53 8.02
N HIS A 120 14.11 -7.06 9.00
CA HIS A 120 14.67 -7.81 10.11
C HIS A 120 15.30 -9.14 9.66
N SER A 121 14.68 -9.86 8.72
CA SER A 121 15.19 -11.15 8.23
C SER A 121 16.53 -11.05 7.53
N LEU A 122 16.86 -9.90 6.91
CA LEU A 122 18.17 -9.66 6.30
C LEU A 122 19.34 -9.89 7.28
N GLY A 123 19.16 -9.50 8.54
CA GLY A 123 20.18 -9.71 9.57
C GLY A 123 20.38 -11.19 9.89
N SER A 124 19.28 -11.93 10.09
CA SER A 124 19.33 -13.37 10.37
C SER A 124 19.93 -14.17 9.21
N THR A 125 19.65 -13.77 7.97
CA THR A 125 20.26 -14.39 6.78
C THR A 125 21.77 -14.15 6.72
N MET A 126 22.24 -12.97 7.10
CA MET A 126 23.68 -12.65 7.11
C MET A 126 24.41 -13.37 8.25
N GLU A 127 23.82 -13.48 9.43
CA GLU A 127 24.37 -14.30 10.52
C GLU A 127 24.51 -15.79 10.12
N LEU A 128 23.54 -16.30 9.36
CA LEU A 128 23.63 -17.65 8.80
C LEU A 128 24.79 -17.76 7.79
N LEU A 129 24.96 -16.77 6.92
CA LEU A 129 26.06 -16.72 5.96
C LEU A 129 27.43 -16.69 6.65
N ASP A 130 27.60 -15.86 7.68
CA ASP A 130 28.83 -15.79 8.47
C ASP A 130 29.18 -17.16 9.09
N LYS A 131 28.18 -17.88 9.60
CA LYS A 131 28.37 -19.25 10.13
C LYS A 131 28.81 -20.23 9.04
N MET A 132 28.20 -20.15 7.86
CA MET A 132 28.57 -21.01 6.72
C MET A 132 30.00 -20.71 6.23
N LEU A 133 30.45 -19.46 6.32
CA LEU A 133 31.77 -19.02 5.87
C LEU A 133 32.87 -19.16 6.94
N ALA A 134 32.54 -19.46 8.20
CA ALA A 134 33.52 -19.58 9.29
C ALA A 134 34.61 -20.66 9.07
N GLY A 135 34.38 -21.63 8.17
CA GLY A 135 35.35 -22.64 7.75
C GLY A 135 36.07 -22.35 6.43
N HIS A 136 35.78 -21.22 5.79
CA HIS A 136 36.39 -20.80 4.52
C HIS A 136 37.73 -20.11 4.73
N SER A 137 38.36 -19.66 3.63
CA SER A 137 39.62 -18.94 3.71
C SER A 137 39.50 -17.68 4.58
N SER A 138 40.62 -17.24 5.15
CA SER A 138 40.66 -16.01 5.97
C SER A 138 40.29 -14.76 5.17
N VAL A 139 40.47 -14.78 3.85
CA VAL A 139 40.06 -13.72 2.93
C VAL A 139 38.53 -13.70 2.81
N ASP A 140 37.90 -14.87 2.59
CA ASP A 140 36.44 -14.98 2.46
C ASP A 140 35.71 -14.53 3.73
N THR A 141 36.23 -14.93 4.89
CA THR A 141 35.68 -14.55 6.19
C THR A 141 35.75 -13.02 6.41
N LYS A 142 36.86 -12.39 6.00
CA LYS A 142 37.01 -10.92 6.10
C LYS A 142 36.08 -10.18 5.16
N LEU A 143 35.91 -10.65 3.92
CA LEU A 143 34.99 -10.06 2.96
C LEU A 143 33.54 -10.17 3.41
N ALA A 144 33.15 -11.32 3.96
CA ALA A 144 31.82 -11.53 4.55
C ALA A 144 31.56 -10.57 5.72
N SER A 145 32.53 -10.44 6.64
CA SER A 145 32.42 -9.51 7.76
C SER A 145 32.25 -8.05 7.32
N LEU A 146 32.98 -7.61 6.27
CA LEU A 146 32.80 -6.27 5.70
C LEU A 146 31.40 -6.10 5.09
N ALA A 147 30.91 -7.09 4.35
CA ALA A 147 29.55 -7.07 3.78
C ALA A 147 28.48 -7.03 4.88
N HIS A 148 28.69 -7.73 6.00
CA HIS A 148 27.79 -7.70 7.14
C HIS A 148 27.74 -6.30 7.78
N VAL A 149 28.87 -5.64 8.00
CA VAL A 149 28.90 -4.27 8.56
C VAL A 149 28.14 -3.29 7.67
N GLU A 150 28.32 -3.35 6.35
CA GLU A 150 27.59 -2.49 5.41
C GLU A 150 26.09 -2.81 5.40
N LEU A 151 25.71 -4.09 5.47
CA LEU A 151 24.31 -4.49 5.57
C LEU A 151 23.66 -3.98 6.87
N LEU A 152 24.37 -4.00 8.01
CA LEU A 152 23.85 -3.47 9.28
C LEU A 152 23.55 -1.97 9.17
N LYS A 153 24.43 -1.20 8.53
CA LYS A 153 24.19 0.22 8.24
C LYS A 153 22.96 0.39 7.35
N GLY A 154 22.89 -0.37 6.26
CA GLY A 154 21.73 -0.35 5.34
C GLY A 154 20.42 -0.70 6.04
N LYS A 155 20.42 -1.72 6.92
CA LYS A 155 19.27 -2.12 7.73
C LYS A 155 18.80 -0.98 8.65
N ALA A 156 19.72 -0.29 9.31
CA ALA A 156 19.37 0.86 10.16
C ALA A 156 18.70 1.99 9.35
N LEU A 157 19.20 2.28 8.14
CA LEU A 157 18.60 3.25 7.23
C LEU A 157 17.20 2.82 6.76
N LEU A 158 17.01 1.54 6.43
CA LEU A 158 15.71 0.98 6.04
C LEU A 158 14.70 1.08 7.19
N VAL A 159 15.10 0.73 8.42
CA VAL A 159 14.24 0.90 9.61
C VAL A 159 13.89 2.37 9.83
N ALA A 160 14.85 3.28 9.67
CA ALA A 160 14.60 4.71 9.80
C ALA A 160 13.59 5.22 8.75
N ALA A 161 13.72 4.79 7.48
CA ALA A 161 12.79 5.15 6.40
C ALA A 161 11.36 4.63 6.59
N LEU A 162 11.19 3.60 7.43
CA LEU A 162 9.90 3.01 7.78
C LEU A 162 9.35 3.56 9.10
N ASN A 163 10.10 4.41 9.81
CA ASN A 163 9.65 4.97 11.09
C ASN A 163 8.65 6.12 10.85
N PRO A 164 7.40 6.02 11.34
CA PRO A 164 6.38 7.04 11.15
C PRO A 164 6.76 8.41 11.74
N ALA A 165 7.67 8.48 12.72
CA ALA A 165 8.13 9.76 13.28
C ALA A 165 8.91 10.66 12.29
N THR A 166 9.27 10.12 11.12
CA THR A 166 9.99 10.84 10.06
C THR A 166 9.12 11.14 8.83
N ARG A 167 7.82 10.83 8.87
CA ARG A 167 6.84 11.08 7.80
C ARG A 167 5.82 12.15 8.16
#